data_AF-P73322-F1
#
_entry.id   AF-P73322-F1
#
_cell.length_a   1.000
_cell.length_b   1.000
_cell.length_c   1.000
_cell.angle_alpha   90.00
_cell.angle_beta   90.00
_cell.angle_gamma   90.00
#
_symmetry.space_group_name_H-M   'P 1'
#
loop_
_entity.id
_entity.type
_entity.pdbx_description
1 polymer ?
#
loop_
_entity_poly.entity_id
_entity_poly.type
_entity_poly.pdbx_seq_one_letter_code
_entity_poly.pdbx_strand_id
1 'polypeptide(L)'
;MDVIDMAPVSPRDDGAPPQINTVPGPHLRRQVWLRTKSGQRLAYAVSWWDASHVDEYLQNRSLPIWDSLSRLHTELYRDIQAIYCGHNRTLAKAFGQEGPFWGRHYLFWHDRKPLTLIYEIFSPYLSRYLGELPRPKFE
;
A
#
# COMPACT_ATOMS: atom_id res chain seq x y z
N MET A 1 -4.22 10.83 7.02
CA MET A 1 -4.25 9.78 5.98
C MET A 1 -5.36 10.20 5.04
N ASP A 2 -5.09 10.23 3.74
CA ASP A 2 -6.06 10.73 2.77
C ASP A 2 -6.40 9.60 1.82
N VAL A 3 -7.68 9.22 1.77
CA VAL A 3 -8.18 8.27 0.79
C VAL A 3 -8.32 9.00 -0.54
N ILE A 4 -7.70 8.46 -1.57
CA ILE A 4 -7.75 8.99 -2.93
C ILE A 4 -8.95 8.40 -3.66
N ASP A 5 -9.09 7.08 -3.55
CA ASP A 5 -10.08 6.30 -4.28
C ASP A 5 -10.32 4.97 -3.56
N MET A 6 -11.54 4.44 -3.68
CA MET A 6 -11.90 3.10 -3.26
C MET A 6 -12.98 2.55 -4.20
N ALA A 7 -12.59 1.74 -5.17
CA ALA A 7 -13.45 1.36 -6.28
C ALA A 7 -13.21 -0.10 -6.71
N PRO A 8 -14.23 -0.77 -7.30
CA PRO A 8 -14.05 -2.07 -7.93
C PRO A 8 -13.05 -1.98 -9.07
N VAL A 9 -12.27 -3.03 -9.26
CA VAL A 9 -11.26 -3.09 -10.33
C VAL A 9 -11.40 -4.35 -11.16
N SER A 10 -11.14 -4.23 -12.46
CA SER A 10 -11.06 -5.40 -13.34
C SER A 10 -9.76 -6.15 -13.06
N PRO A 11 -9.73 -7.49 -13.15
CA PRO A 11 -8.50 -8.27 -13.00
C PRO A 11 -7.41 -7.95 -14.04
N ARG A 12 -7.75 -7.28 -15.15
CA ARG A 12 -6.83 -7.09 -16.30
C ARG A 12 -6.19 -5.71 -16.37
N ASP A 13 -6.76 -4.69 -15.74
CA ASP A 13 -6.41 -3.29 -16.06
C ASP A 13 -5.83 -2.48 -14.89
N ASP A 14 -5.55 -3.13 -13.76
CA ASP A 14 -5.25 -2.41 -12.53
C ASP A 14 -3.74 -2.31 -12.17
N GLY A 15 -2.88 -3.05 -12.88
CA GLY A 15 -1.44 -3.05 -12.61
C GLY A 15 -1.05 -3.61 -11.23
N ALA A 16 -1.95 -4.33 -10.57
CA ALA A 16 -1.65 -5.06 -9.35
C ALA A 16 -0.59 -6.16 -9.61
N PRO A 17 0.32 -6.43 -8.67
CA PRO A 17 1.24 -7.57 -8.77
C PRO A 17 0.49 -8.89 -8.95
N PRO A 18 1.07 -9.91 -9.64
CA PRO A 18 0.42 -11.20 -9.88
C PRO A 18 -0.10 -11.91 -8.62
N GLN A 19 0.50 -11.62 -7.46
CA GLN A 19 0.10 -12.11 -6.13
C GLN A 19 -1.34 -11.75 -5.77
N ILE A 20 -1.96 -10.77 -6.46
CA ILE A 20 -3.37 -10.42 -6.33
C ILE A 20 -4.30 -11.62 -6.50
N ASN A 21 -3.91 -12.59 -7.33
CA ASN A 21 -4.67 -13.82 -7.56
C ASN A 21 -4.78 -14.72 -6.32
N THR A 22 -3.98 -14.45 -5.28
CA THR A 22 -4.07 -15.13 -3.99
C THR A 22 -5.23 -14.58 -3.16
N VAL A 23 -5.60 -13.32 -3.35
CA VAL A 23 -6.73 -12.68 -2.65
C VAL A 23 -8.04 -13.04 -3.37
N PRO A 24 -9.09 -13.49 -2.67
CA PRO A 24 -10.38 -13.76 -3.29
C PRO A 24 -10.95 -12.56 -4.03
N GLY A 25 -11.56 -12.80 -5.18
CA GLY A 25 -12.28 -11.80 -5.95
C GLY A 25 -13.79 -11.84 -5.71
N PRO A 26 -14.55 -10.83 -6.16
CA PRO A 26 -14.10 -9.68 -6.95
C PRO A 26 -13.28 -8.67 -6.15
N HIS A 27 -12.34 -7.97 -6.78
CA HIS A 27 -11.41 -7.10 -6.07
C HIS A 27 -11.92 -5.65 -5.93
N LEU A 28 -11.74 -5.10 -4.74
CA LEU A 28 -11.89 -3.69 -4.43
C LEU A 28 -10.51 -3.08 -4.17
N ARG A 29 -10.14 -2.06 -4.95
CA ARG A 29 -8.87 -1.34 -4.79
C ARG A 29 -9.08 -0.10 -3.93
N ARG A 30 -8.23 0.10 -2.93
CA ARG A 30 -8.17 1.32 -2.11
C ARG A 30 -6.80 1.98 -2.26
N GLN A 31 -6.80 3.27 -2.62
CA GLN A 31 -5.61 4.07 -2.85
C GLN A 31 -5.53 5.22 -1.84
N VAL A 32 -4.36 5.43 -1.23
CA VAL A 32 -4.23 6.34 -0.09
C VAL A 32 -2.89 7.07 -0.08
N TRP A 33 -2.88 8.29 0.46
CA TRP A 33 -1.68 9.00 0.87
C TRP A 33 -1.50 8.91 2.39
N LEU A 34 -0.32 8.46 2.81
CA LEU A 34 0.14 8.60 4.19
C LEU A 34 0.89 9.93 4.33
N ARG A 35 0.46 10.75 5.29
CA ARG A 35 0.99 12.10 5.49
C ARG A 35 1.12 12.47 6.96
N THR A 36 2.02 13.40 7.24
CA THR A 36 2.10 14.08 8.54
C THR A 36 0.88 14.97 8.75
N LYS A 37 0.69 15.44 9.99
CA LYS A 37 -0.32 16.49 10.31
C LYS A 37 -0.09 17.79 9.54
N SER A 38 1.15 18.10 9.16
CA SER A 38 1.50 19.27 8.35
C SER A 38 1.26 19.08 6.84
N GLY A 39 0.76 17.91 6.41
CA GLY A 39 0.44 17.62 5.01
C GLY A 39 1.59 17.03 4.19
N GLN A 40 2.76 16.81 4.78
CA GLN A 40 3.90 16.19 4.09
C GLN A 40 3.58 14.74 3.73
N ARG A 41 3.63 14.40 2.45
CA ARG A 41 3.48 13.02 1.96
C ARG A 41 4.70 12.18 2.33
N LEU A 42 4.46 11.07 3.00
CA LEU A 42 5.48 10.11 3.44
C LEU A 42 5.42 8.81 2.64
N ALA A 43 4.22 8.40 2.21
CA ALA A 43 4.07 7.23 1.37
C ALA A 43 2.77 7.28 0.56
N TYR A 44 2.79 6.58 -0.56
CA TYR A 44 1.64 6.15 -1.32
C TYR A 44 1.37 4.69 -1.00
N ALA A 45 0.11 4.29 -0.86
CA ALA A 45 -0.22 2.88 -0.75
C ALA A 45 -1.47 2.53 -1.55
N VAL A 46 -1.44 1.34 -2.14
CA VAL A 46 -2.59 0.69 -2.77
C VAL A 46 -2.81 -0.62 -2.07
N SER A 47 -4.07 -0.95 -1.82
CA SER A 47 -4.46 -2.23 -1.26
C SER A 47 -5.62 -2.81 -2.04
N TRP A 48 -5.65 -4.13 -2.14
CA TRP A 48 -6.69 -4.86 -2.85
C TRP A 48 -7.33 -5.87 -1.93
N TRP A 49 -8.65 -5.88 -1.94
CA TRP A 49 -9.49 -6.61 -0.99
C TRP A 49 -10.51 -7.44 -1.73
N ASP A 50 -10.96 -8.51 -1.11
CA ASP A 50 -12.21 -9.16 -1.50
C ASP A 50 -13.37 -8.20 -1.22
N ALA A 51 -14.02 -7.71 -2.29
CA ALA A 51 -15.11 -6.76 -2.20
C ALA A 51 -16.32 -7.31 -1.44
N SER A 52 -16.49 -8.64 -1.38
CA SER A 52 -17.59 -9.28 -0.65
C SER A 52 -17.41 -9.23 0.86
N HIS A 53 -16.17 -9.16 1.36
CA HIS A 53 -15.88 -9.24 2.80
C HIS A 53 -15.15 -8.01 3.34
N VAL A 54 -14.77 -7.04 2.51
CA VAL A 54 -13.97 -5.87 2.90
C VAL A 54 -14.59 -5.05 4.04
N ASP A 55 -15.91 -4.93 4.10
CA ASP A 55 -16.60 -4.12 5.11
C ASP A 55 -16.56 -4.75 6.51
N GLU A 56 -16.30 -6.06 6.62
CA GLU A 56 -16.04 -6.71 7.91
C GLU A 56 -14.76 -6.19 8.56
N TYR A 57 -13.77 -5.85 7.72
CA TYR A 57 -12.43 -5.43 8.14
C TYR A 57 -12.23 -3.91 8.12
N LEU A 58 -12.87 -3.22 7.18
CA LEU A 58 -12.73 -1.78 6.94
C LEU A 58 -14.05 -1.03 7.15
N GLN A 59 -14.67 -1.23 8.31
CA GLN A 59 -15.92 -0.53 8.68
C GLN A 59 -15.80 1.00 8.55
N ASN A 60 -14.63 1.55 8.90
CA ASN A 60 -14.30 2.94 8.60
C ASN A 60 -13.14 3.01 7.61
N ARG A 61 -13.50 3.20 6.33
CA ARG A 61 -12.58 3.27 5.20
C ARG A 61 -11.62 4.46 5.24
N SER A 62 -11.79 5.41 6.16
CA SER A 62 -10.88 6.53 6.38
C SER A 62 -9.77 6.22 7.40
N LEU A 63 -9.89 5.12 8.15
CA LEU A 63 -8.87 4.72 9.12
C LEU A 63 -7.70 3.98 8.45
N PRO A 64 -6.51 4.04 9.05
CA PRO A 64 -5.43 3.11 8.72
C PRO A 64 -5.90 1.66 8.83
N ILE A 65 -5.37 0.80 7.95
CA ILE A 65 -5.71 -0.63 7.92
C ILE A 65 -5.42 -1.28 9.28
N TRP A 66 -4.26 -0.97 9.86
CA TRP A 66 -3.87 -1.50 11.17
C TRP A 66 -4.81 -1.10 12.30
N ASP A 67 -5.32 0.13 12.30
CA ASP A 67 -6.26 0.60 13.34
C ASP A 67 -7.60 -0.14 13.26
N SER A 68 -8.00 -0.53 12.04
CA SER A 68 -9.23 -1.30 11.83
C SER A 68 -9.04 -2.76 12.26
N LEU A 69 -7.91 -3.38 11.87
CA LEU A 69 -7.65 -4.79 12.14
C LEU A 69 -7.23 -5.09 13.59
N SER A 70 -6.49 -4.19 14.24
CA SER A 70 -6.09 -4.35 15.64
C SER A 70 -7.28 -4.33 16.60
N ARG A 71 -8.34 -3.58 16.29
CA ARG A 71 -9.60 -3.58 17.05
C ARG A 71 -10.34 -4.91 16.98
N LEU A 72 -10.09 -5.69 15.93
CA LEU A 72 -10.69 -7.02 15.74
C LEU A 72 -9.87 -8.12 16.44
N HIS A 73 -8.82 -7.78 17.21
CA HIS A 73 -7.90 -8.72 17.87
C HIS A 73 -7.36 -9.81 16.91
N THR A 74 -7.21 -9.45 15.64
CA THR A 74 -6.81 -10.40 14.61
C THR A 74 -5.32 -10.72 14.73
N GLU A 75 -4.97 -12.01 14.70
CA GLU A 75 -3.60 -12.40 14.40
C GLU A 75 -3.33 -12.06 12.93
N LEU A 76 -2.27 -11.29 12.71
CA LEU A 76 -1.94 -10.72 11.41
C LEU A 76 -0.52 -11.09 11.05
N TYR A 77 -0.38 -11.86 9.98
CA TYR A 77 0.91 -12.21 9.42
C TYR A 77 1.16 -11.41 8.14
N ARG A 78 2.34 -10.79 8.05
CA ARG A 78 2.79 -10.05 6.86
C ARG A 78 3.79 -10.90 6.11
N ASP A 79 3.44 -11.23 4.89
CA ASP A 79 4.28 -11.99 3.98
C ASP A 79 4.84 -11.06 2.89
N ILE A 80 6.09 -10.58 3.07
CA ILE A 80 6.73 -9.66 2.13
C ILE A 80 7.16 -10.42 0.87
N GLN A 81 6.57 -10.04 -0.25
CA GLN A 81 6.71 -10.76 -1.53
C GLN A 81 7.80 -10.13 -2.41
N ALA A 82 7.92 -8.81 -2.42
CA ALA A 82 8.98 -8.13 -3.16
C ALA A 82 9.30 -6.74 -2.60
N ILE A 83 10.53 -6.30 -2.88
CA ILE A 83 11.02 -4.93 -2.68
C ILE A 83 11.42 -4.37 -4.03
N TYR A 84 11.12 -3.09 -4.24
CA TYR A 84 11.37 -2.38 -5.48
C TYR A 84 12.21 -1.14 -5.23
N CYS A 85 13.02 -0.78 -6.23
CA CYS A 85 13.61 0.54 -6.31
C CYS A 85 13.54 1.03 -7.75
N GLY A 86 13.08 2.27 -7.96
CA GLY A 86 12.95 2.81 -9.30
C GLY A 86 12.50 4.26 -9.32
N HIS A 87 12.18 4.75 -10.52
CA HIS A 87 11.75 6.12 -10.76
C HIS A 87 10.36 6.15 -11.39
N ASN A 88 9.58 7.17 -11.04
CA ASN A 88 8.26 7.39 -11.61
C ASN A 88 7.93 8.88 -11.58
N ARG A 89 7.64 9.48 -12.75
CA ARG A 89 7.40 10.93 -12.88
C ARG A 89 6.17 11.40 -12.11
N THR A 90 5.11 10.59 -12.06
CA THR A 90 3.87 10.92 -11.34
C THR A 90 4.14 10.96 -9.84
N LEU A 91 4.87 9.98 -9.31
CA LEU A 91 5.27 9.97 -7.90
C LEU A 91 6.27 11.07 -7.58
N ALA A 92 7.19 11.39 -8.49
CA ALA A 92 8.11 12.52 -8.30
C ALA A 92 7.38 13.84 -8.13
N LYS A 93 6.40 14.12 -9.01
CA LYS A 93 5.52 15.27 -8.88
C LYS A 93 4.70 15.24 -7.58
N ALA A 94 4.19 14.07 -7.19
CA ALA A 94 3.37 13.93 -6.00
C ALA A 94 4.18 14.12 -4.70
N PHE A 95 5.39 13.58 -4.62
CA PHE A 95 6.28 13.70 -3.46
C PHE A 95 7.10 15.00 -3.46
N GLY A 96 7.22 15.67 -4.60
CA GLY A 96 8.05 16.86 -4.79
C GLY A 96 9.56 16.55 -4.81
N GLN A 97 9.93 15.30 -5.13
CA GLN A 97 11.31 14.81 -5.12
C GLN A 97 11.45 13.74 -6.20
N GLU A 98 12.54 13.76 -6.98
CA GLU A 98 12.70 12.88 -8.15
C GLU A 98 12.86 11.38 -7.83
N GLY A 99 13.20 11.03 -6.59
CA GLY A 99 13.47 9.66 -6.18
C GLY A 99 14.97 9.42 -5.93
N PRO A 100 15.44 8.16 -6.01
CA PRO A 100 14.67 6.97 -6.34
C PRO A 100 13.61 6.66 -5.27
N PHE A 101 12.54 5.96 -5.67
CA PHE A 101 11.50 5.51 -4.76
C PHE A 101 11.73 4.06 -4.38
N TRP A 102 11.70 3.81 -3.08
CA TRP A 102 11.63 2.46 -2.55
C TRP A 102 10.17 2.07 -2.41
N GLY A 103 9.85 0.84 -2.79
CA GLY A 103 8.53 0.28 -2.61
C GLY A 103 8.60 -1.18 -2.21
N ARG A 104 7.46 -1.72 -1.79
CA ARG A 104 7.31 -3.14 -1.50
C ARG A 104 5.87 -3.54 -1.71
N HIS A 105 5.66 -4.82 -1.93
CA HIS A 105 4.34 -5.39 -1.77
C HIS A 105 4.38 -6.65 -0.92
N TYR A 106 3.26 -6.91 -0.25
CA TYR A 106 3.13 -8.01 0.69
C TYR A 106 1.67 -8.47 0.78
N LEU A 107 1.50 -9.75 1.09
CA LEU A 107 0.20 -10.30 1.45
C LEU A 107 0.00 -10.15 2.95
N PHE A 108 -1.20 -9.76 3.31
CA PHE A 108 -1.68 -9.76 4.68
C PHE A 108 -2.52 -11.01 4.87
N TRP A 109 -2.20 -11.79 5.90
CA TRP A 109 -2.88 -13.04 6.21
C TRP A 109 -3.65 -12.92 7.52
N HIS A 110 -4.85 -13.48 7.52
CA HIS A 110 -5.69 -13.63 8.70
C HIS A 110 -6.33 -15.02 8.69
N ASP A 111 -6.27 -15.74 9.82
CA ASP A 111 -6.80 -17.11 9.92
C ASP A 111 -6.33 -18.04 8.78
N ARG A 112 -5.04 -17.96 8.45
CA ARG A 112 -4.37 -18.70 7.35
C ARG A 112 -4.96 -18.43 5.96
N LYS A 113 -5.79 -17.41 5.82
CA LYS A 113 -6.34 -16.96 4.55
C LYS A 113 -5.72 -15.62 4.14
N PRO A 114 -5.44 -15.42 2.85
CA PRO A 114 -4.94 -14.16 2.33
C PRO A 114 -6.08 -13.13 2.37
N LEU A 115 -5.90 -12.09 3.19
CA LEU A 115 -6.88 -11.06 3.45
C LEU A 115 -6.80 -9.93 2.42
N THR A 116 -5.60 -9.41 2.19
CA THR A 116 -5.37 -8.30 1.26
C THR A 116 -3.95 -8.32 0.72
N LEU A 117 -3.77 -7.82 -0.50
CA LEU A 117 -2.48 -7.46 -1.06
C LEU A 117 -2.26 -5.97 -0.83
N ILE A 118 -1.09 -5.57 -0.34
CA ILE A 118 -0.74 -4.16 -0.15
C ILE A 118 0.54 -3.86 -0.89
N TYR A 119 0.54 -2.78 -1.69
CA TYR A 119 1.71 -2.18 -2.31
C TYR A 119 1.94 -0.80 -1.72
N GLU A 120 3.14 -0.57 -1.18
CA GLU A 120 3.55 0.71 -0.59
C GLU A 120 4.74 1.29 -1.36
N ILE A 121 4.75 2.61 -1.56
CA ILE A 121 5.88 3.36 -2.10
C ILE A 121 6.21 4.52 -1.17
N PHE A 122 7.48 4.68 -0.85
CA PHE A 122 7.97 5.60 0.17
C PHE A 122 8.56 6.87 -0.43
N SER A 123 8.22 8.00 0.18
CA SER A 123 8.76 9.32 -0.15
C SER A 123 10.24 9.40 0.23
N PRO A 124 11.13 9.94 -0.62
CA PRO A 124 12.53 10.16 -0.24
C PRO A 124 12.67 11.16 0.91
N TYR A 125 11.62 11.91 1.24
CA TYR A 125 11.57 12.80 2.40
C TYR A 125 11.88 12.07 3.71
N LEU A 126 11.59 10.77 3.79
CA LEU A 126 11.88 9.94 4.96
C LEU A 126 13.38 9.88 5.32
N SER A 127 14.27 10.17 4.37
CA SER A 127 15.72 10.31 4.63
C SER A 127 16.04 11.34 5.72
N ARG A 128 15.18 12.34 5.93
CA ARG A 128 15.33 13.31 7.04
C ARG A 128 15.25 12.67 8.42
N TYR A 129 14.59 11.52 8.54
CA TYR A 129 14.44 10.78 9.81
C TYR A 129 15.34 9.56 9.86
N LEU A 130 15.57 8.90 8.73
CA LEU A 130 16.29 7.63 8.64
C LEU A 130 17.78 7.79 8.31
N GLY A 131 18.22 9.00 7.96
CA GLY A 131 19.55 9.26 7.40
C GLY A 131 19.59 9.09 5.89
N GLU A 132 20.79 9.18 5.31
CA GLU A 132 20.96 9.02 3.87
C GLU A 132 20.51 7.63 3.41
N LEU A 133 19.56 7.60 2.47
CA LEU A 133 19.12 6.36 1.87
C LEU A 133 20.16 5.88 0.86
N PRO A 134 20.43 4.56 0.78
CA PRO A 134 21.31 3.99 -0.22
C PRO A 134 20.85 4.42 -1.62
N ARG A 135 21.78 4.97 -2.41
CA ARG A 135 21.52 5.26 -3.82
C ARG A 135 21.80 3.98 -4.62
N PRO A 136 20.78 3.34 -5.20
CA PRO A 136 20.99 2.20 -6.07
C PRO A 136 21.71 2.68 -7.33
N LYS A 137 22.60 1.82 -7.84
CA LYS A 137 23.13 1.98 -9.19
C LYS A 137 22.16 1.27 -10.13
N PHE A 138 21.55 2.03 -11.04
CA PHE A 138 20.79 1.46 -12.14
C PHE A 138 21.80 1.24 -13.28
N GLU A 139 22.09 0.00 -13.59
CA GLU A 139 22.89 -0.39 -14.77
C GLU A 139 22.07 -0.25 -16.06
#